data_AF-A0A3D0DIE5-F1
#
_entry.id   AF-A0A3D0DIE5-F1
#
_cell.length_a   1.000
_cell.length_b   1.000
_cell.length_c   1.000
_cell.angle_alpha   90.00
_cell.angle_beta   90.00
_cell.angle_gamma   90.00
#
_symmetry.space_group_name_H-M   'P 1'
#
loop_
_entity.id
_entity.type
_entity.pdbx_description
1 polymer ?
#
loop_
_entity_poly.entity_id
_entity_poly.type
_entity_poly.pdbx_seq_one_letter_code
_entity_poly.pdbx_strand_id
1 'polypeptide(L)'
;MTKQTFIQNLPGLWEKVILTIQKEGEQAEFASRIEDIRQGSYVLEMPIRQNGKISLIKGDNVVVTYNKADSIYTFKASILDFFEEDGAMAIEKKSEASRVQRRKFLRLDISGRLAFRFLDNESEQVNGLGPECFGTLLNISAGGLLFESTKRLEAESLLLLSF
;
A
#
# COMPACT_ATOMS: atom_id res chain seq x y z
N MET A 1 -25.21 28.73 -3.97
CA MET A 1 -24.59 27.77 -3.03
C MET A 1 -24.59 26.40 -3.68
N THR A 2 -23.51 26.06 -4.38
CA THR A 2 -23.39 24.81 -5.11
C THR A 2 -22.99 23.73 -4.13
N LYS A 3 -23.88 22.75 -3.87
CA LYS A 3 -23.55 21.55 -3.09
C LYS A 3 -22.44 20.82 -3.84
N GLN A 4 -21.22 20.93 -3.33
CA GLN A 4 -20.10 20.11 -3.75
C GLN A 4 -20.41 18.70 -3.26
N THR A 5 -20.95 17.87 -4.15
CA THR A 5 -21.15 16.45 -3.90
C THR A 5 -19.78 15.85 -3.59
N PHE A 6 -19.51 15.57 -2.32
CA PHE A 6 -18.37 14.76 -1.92
C PHE A 6 -18.54 13.42 -2.62
N ILE A 7 -17.79 13.19 -3.69
CA ILE A 7 -17.60 11.86 -4.23
C ILE A 7 -16.96 11.09 -3.08
N GLN A 8 -17.74 10.24 -2.41
CA GLN A 8 -17.19 9.34 -1.41
C GLN A 8 -16.24 8.43 -2.18
N ASN A 9 -14.94 8.63 -2.02
CA ASN A 9 -13.89 7.84 -2.66
C ASN A 9 -13.86 6.45 -2.04
N LEU A 10 -14.92 5.68 -2.22
CA LEU A 10 -15.12 4.32 -1.72
C LEU A 10 -14.44 3.29 -2.63
N PRO A 11 -14.12 2.11 -2.10
CA PRO A 11 -13.54 1.07 -2.94
C PRO A 11 -14.59 0.56 -3.95
N GLY A 12 -14.15 0.38 -5.19
CA GLY A 12 -14.98 -0.15 -6.27
C GLY A 12 -14.94 -1.67 -6.36
N LEU A 13 -15.77 -2.24 -7.24
CA LEU A 13 -15.70 -3.67 -7.57
C LEU A 13 -14.28 -4.03 -8.03
N TRP A 14 -13.83 -5.20 -7.60
CA TRP A 14 -12.51 -5.77 -7.88
C TRP A 14 -11.32 -5.00 -7.31
N GLU A 15 -11.54 -3.96 -6.52
CA GLU A 15 -10.43 -3.26 -5.87
C GLU A 15 -9.88 -4.06 -4.69
N LYS A 16 -8.55 -4.08 -4.59
CA LYS A 16 -7.84 -4.69 -3.46
C LYS A 16 -8.04 -3.85 -2.21
N VAL A 17 -8.38 -4.52 -1.12
CA VAL A 17 -8.47 -3.93 0.21
C VAL A 17 -7.57 -4.69 1.19
N ILE A 18 -7.13 -4.00 2.24
CA ILE A 18 -6.48 -4.58 3.40
C ILE A 18 -7.39 -4.37 4.61
N LEU A 19 -7.73 -5.44 5.31
CA LEU A 19 -8.43 -5.42 6.58
C LEU A 19 -7.40 -5.48 7.70
N THR A 20 -7.41 -4.50 8.59
CA THR A 20 -6.58 -4.49 9.80
C THR A 20 -7.45 -4.66 11.02
N ILE A 21 -7.08 -5.58 11.91
CA ILE A 21 -7.74 -5.81 13.20
C ILE A 21 -6.74 -5.72 14.33
N GLN A 22 -7.17 -5.16 15.47
CA GLN A 22 -6.38 -5.10 16.68
C GLN A 22 -7.18 -5.69 17.86
N LYS A 23 -6.62 -6.68 18.54
CA LYS A 23 -7.21 -7.32 19.72
C LYS A 23 -6.11 -7.57 20.75
N GLU A 24 -6.37 -7.23 22.01
CA GLU A 24 -5.47 -7.56 23.14
C GLU A 24 -4.01 -7.12 22.94
N GLY A 25 -3.79 -6.00 22.23
CA GLY A 25 -2.46 -5.49 21.92
C GLY A 25 -1.77 -6.14 20.71
N GLU A 26 -2.35 -7.21 20.14
CA GLU A 26 -1.92 -7.78 18.87
C GLU A 26 -2.62 -7.11 17.68
N GLN A 27 -1.96 -7.12 16.52
CA GLN A 27 -2.50 -6.67 15.24
C GLN A 27 -2.37 -7.77 14.19
N ALA A 28 -3.37 -7.90 13.32
CA ALA A 28 -3.31 -8.75 12.14
C ALA A 28 -3.82 -8.01 10.90
N GLU A 29 -3.32 -8.43 9.74
CA GLU A 29 -3.66 -7.85 8.43
C GLU A 29 -4.08 -8.94 7.46
N PHE A 30 -5.13 -8.66 6.68
CA PHE A 30 -5.69 -9.57 5.69
C PHE A 30 -5.88 -8.84 4.37
N ALA A 31 -5.38 -9.42 3.28
CA ALA A 31 -5.64 -8.93 1.94
C ALA A 31 -6.90 -9.59 1.39
N SER A 32 -7.72 -8.81 0.70
CA SER A 32 -8.94 -9.27 0.05
C SER A 32 -9.27 -8.36 -1.13
N ARG A 33 -10.39 -8.62 -1.81
CA ARG A 33 -10.91 -7.88 -2.95
C ARG A 33 -12.42 -7.71 -2.83
N ILE A 34 -12.93 -6.55 -3.23
CA ILE A 34 -14.38 -6.30 -3.30
C ILE A 34 -14.98 -7.11 -4.45
N GLU A 35 -15.96 -7.96 -4.13
CA GLU A 35 -16.70 -8.76 -5.11
C GLU A 35 -18.08 -8.20 -5.39
N ASP A 36 -18.73 -7.62 -4.39
CA ASP A 36 -20.05 -6.99 -4.51
C ASP A 36 -20.16 -5.77 -3.60
N ILE A 37 -20.98 -4.80 -4.01
CA ILE A 37 -21.26 -3.57 -3.28
C ILE A 37 -22.76 -3.46 -3.09
N ARG A 38 -23.19 -3.47 -1.84
CA ARG A 38 -24.58 -3.31 -1.45
C ARG A 38 -24.74 -2.02 -0.66
N GLN A 39 -25.99 -1.63 -0.40
CA GLN A 39 -26.27 -0.40 0.33
C GLN A 39 -25.72 -0.49 1.77
N GLY A 40 -24.56 0.12 2.02
CA GLY A 40 -23.90 0.15 3.34
C GLY A 40 -23.02 -1.06 3.66
N SER A 41 -22.92 -2.05 2.77
CA SER A 41 -22.12 -3.26 2.98
C SER A 41 -21.35 -3.67 1.73
N TYR A 42 -20.30 -4.46 1.95
CA TYR A 42 -19.45 -5.00 0.89
C TYR A 42 -19.36 -6.52 1.05
N VAL A 43 -19.35 -7.23 -0.07
CA VAL A 43 -18.93 -8.62 -0.12
C VAL A 43 -17.50 -8.66 -0.62
N LEU A 44 -16.69 -9.45 0.06
CA LEU A 44 -15.27 -9.57 -0.12
C LEU A 44 -14.94 -11.03 -0.46
N GLU A 45 -13.98 -11.23 -1.36
CA GLU A 45 -13.28 -12.52 -1.49
C GLU A 45 -12.73 -12.93 -0.11
N MET A 46 -12.72 -14.23 0.21
CA MET A 46 -12.25 -14.71 1.52
C MET A 46 -10.87 -14.13 1.87
N PRO A 47 -10.73 -13.37 2.98
CA PRO A 47 -9.49 -12.66 3.25
C PRO A 47 -8.31 -13.59 3.52
N ILE A 48 -7.19 -13.32 2.84
CA ILE A 48 -5.93 -14.03 3.02
C ILE A 48 -5.06 -13.26 3.99
N ARG A 49 -4.76 -13.88 5.14
CA ARG A 49 -3.87 -13.32 6.16
C ARG A 49 -2.49 -13.02 5.59
N GLN A 50 -2.03 -11.79 5.78
CA GLN A 50 -0.69 -11.33 5.40
C GLN A 50 0.25 -11.28 6.61
N ASN A 51 -0.29 -10.94 7.80
CA ASN A 51 0.49 -10.81 9.03
C ASN A 51 -0.38 -11.02 10.28
N GLY A 52 0.25 -11.31 11.42
CA GLY A 52 -0.39 -11.44 12.74
C GLY A 52 -1.06 -12.79 13.01
N LYS A 53 -1.49 -13.01 14.26
CA LYS A 53 -2.06 -14.30 14.71
C LYS A 53 -3.56 -14.27 15.00
N ILE A 54 -4.18 -13.10 15.08
CA ILE A 54 -5.63 -12.94 15.27
C ILE A 54 -6.41 -13.57 14.11
N SER A 55 -7.45 -14.35 14.41
CA SER A 55 -8.44 -14.78 13.41
C SER A 55 -9.62 -13.82 13.34
N LEU A 56 -10.16 -13.65 12.14
CA LEU A 56 -11.38 -12.88 11.91
C LEU A 56 -12.59 -13.71 12.35
N ILE A 57 -13.51 -13.09 13.08
CA ILE A 57 -14.80 -13.67 13.46
C ILE A 57 -15.93 -12.67 13.23
N LYS A 58 -17.16 -13.18 13.16
CA LYS A 58 -18.37 -12.35 13.03
C LYS A 58 -18.46 -11.36 14.19
N GLY A 59 -18.79 -10.11 13.88
CA GLY A 59 -18.85 -9.01 14.84
C GLY A 59 -17.53 -8.28 15.06
N ASP A 60 -16.40 -8.78 14.53
CA ASP A 60 -15.13 -8.08 14.63
C ASP A 60 -15.17 -6.72 13.96
N ASN A 61 -14.58 -5.72 14.62
CA ASN A 61 -14.36 -4.40 14.04
C ASN A 61 -12.99 -4.36 13.36
N VAL A 62 -12.98 -3.93 12.11
CA VAL A 62 -11.79 -3.83 11.26
C VAL A 62 -11.65 -2.44 10.68
N VAL A 63 -10.43 -2.06 10.36
CA VAL A 63 -10.14 -0.90 9.51
C VAL A 63 -9.85 -1.41 8.10
N VAL A 64 -10.67 -0.99 7.15
CA VAL A 64 -10.51 -1.29 5.73
C VAL A 64 -9.64 -0.21 5.11
N THR A 65 -8.54 -0.59 4.46
CA THR A 65 -7.60 0.29 3.78
C THR A 65 -7.54 -0.05 2.29
N TYR A 66 -7.58 0.96 1.43
CA TYR A 66 -7.48 0.80 -0.02
C TYR A 66 -6.77 1.99 -0.65
N ASN A 67 -6.17 1.74 -1.81
CA ASN A 67 -5.44 2.75 -2.55
C ASN A 67 -6.33 3.32 -3.65
N LYS A 68 -6.33 4.63 -3.80
CA LYS A 68 -6.75 5.34 -5.01
C LYS A 68 -5.52 6.01 -5.64
N ALA A 69 -5.69 6.55 -6.84
CA ALA A 69 -4.60 7.20 -7.57
C ALA A 69 -3.94 8.34 -6.77
N ASP A 70 -4.74 9.10 -6.02
CA ASP A 70 -4.30 10.29 -5.31
C ASP A 70 -3.80 10.01 -3.88
N SER A 71 -4.33 8.98 -3.21
CA SER A 71 -4.16 8.77 -1.78
C SER A 71 -4.61 7.39 -1.32
N ILE A 72 -4.32 7.12 -0.05
CA ILE A 72 -4.89 5.98 0.66
C ILE A 72 -6.15 6.43 1.36
N TYR A 73 -7.13 5.55 1.39
CA TYR A 73 -8.38 5.79 2.08
C TYR A 73 -8.62 4.67 3.08
N THR A 74 -9.25 5.03 4.20
CA THR A 74 -9.62 4.08 5.24
C THR A 74 -11.03 4.31 5.74
N PHE A 75 -11.73 3.24 6.12
CA PHE A 75 -12.96 3.33 6.91
C PHE A 75 -13.04 2.20 7.92
N LYS A 76 -13.82 2.39 8.98
CA LYS A 76 -14.14 1.35 9.96
C LYS A 76 -15.29 0.49 9.44
N ALA A 77 -15.19 -0.81 9.64
CA ALA A 77 -16.25 -1.76 9.29
C ALA A 77 -16.40 -2.83 10.38
N SER A 78 -17.53 -3.53 10.38
CA SER A 78 -17.73 -4.74 11.17
C SER A 78 -17.96 -5.95 10.27
N ILE A 79 -17.43 -7.11 10.66
CA ILE A 79 -17.67 -8.36 9.94
C ILE A 79 -19.10 -8.82 10.21
N LEU A 80 -19.89 -8.93 9.14
CA LEU A 80 -21.28 -9.37 9.21
C LEU A 80 -21.39 -10.88 9.15
N ASP A 81 -20.71 -11.53 8.21
CA ASP A 81 -20.78 -12.97 8.04
C ASP A 81 -19.66 -13.53 7.16
N PHE A 82 -19.53 -14.86 7.20
CA PHE A 82 -18.68 -15.65 6.31
C PHE A 82 -19.56 -16.60 5.51
N PHE A 83 -19.39 -16.61 4.19
CA PHE A 83 -20.06 -17.53 3.27
C PHE A 83 -19.00 -18.52 2.79
N GLU A 84 -18.71 -19.54 3.60
CA GLU A 84 -17.61 -20.48 3.35
C GLU A 84 -17.79 -21.26 2.03
N GLU A 85 -19.03 -21.62 1.68
CA GLU A 85 -19.36 -22.32 0.43
C GLU A 85 -19.03 -21.47 -0.81
N ASP A 86 -19.23 -20.15 -0.70
CA ASP A 86 -18.95 -19.18 -1.77
C ASP A 86 -17.52 -18.64 -1.72
N GLY A 87 -16.75 -18.96 -0.67
CA GLY A 87 -15.43 -18.39 -0.44
C GLY A 87 -15.47 -16.87 -0.24
N ALA A 88 -16.50 -16.34 0.43
CA ALA A 88 -16.72 -14.91 0.59
C ALA A 88 -16.97 -14.48 2.04
N MET A 89 -16.83 -13.17 2.30
CA MET A 89 -17.09 -12.53 3.59
C MET A 89 -17.84 -11.22 3.41
N ALA A 90 -18.88 -10.98 4.22
CA ALA A 90 -19.59 -9.70 4.23
C ALA A 90 -19.10 -8.78 5.35
N ILE A 91 -18.98 -7.49 5.02
CA ILE A 91 -18.68 -6.42 6.00
C ILE A 91 -19.67 -5.27 5.88
N GLU A 92 -19.94 -4.60 7.00
CA GLU A 92 -20.76 -3.40 7.07
C GLU A 92 -19.90 -2.17 7.33
N LYS A 93 -20.05 -1.12 6.54
CA LYS A 93 -19.35 0.16 6.73
C LYS A 93 -19.89 0.85 8.00
N LYS A 94 -19.01 1.23 8.92
CA LYS A 94 -19.33 1.89 10.20
C LYS A 94 -18.85 3.32 10.30
N SER A 95 -18.03 3.80 9.37
CA SER A 95 -17.60 5.19 9.31
C SER A 95 -17.49 5.68 7.88
N GLU A 96 -17.52 6.99 7.69
CA GLU A 96 -17.10 7.57 6.43
C GLU A 96 -15.63 7.27 6.11
N ALA A 97 -15.33 7.29 4.80
CA ALA A 97 -13.96 7.10 4.34
C ALA A 97 -13.12 8.34 4.65
N SER A 98 -11.98 8.12 5.31
CA SER A 98 -11.00 9.15 5.62
C SER A 98 -9.78 9.01 4.70
N ARG A 99 -9.27 10.14 4.23
CA ARG A 99 -8.09 10.21 3.36
C ARG A 99 -6.81 10.24 4.21
N VAL A 100 -5.87 9.35 3.91
CA VAL A 100 -4.57 9.26 4.57
C VAL A 100 -3.48 9.60 3.56
N GLN A 101 -2.97 10.82 3.64
CA GLN A 101 -1.84 11.27 2.82
C GLN A 101 -0.52 10.83 3.47
N ARG A 102 0.06 9.71 3.01
CA ARG A 102 1.36 9.22 3.52
C ARG A 102 2.57 9.93 2.90
N ARG A 103 2.43 10.56 1.74
CA ARG A 103 3.55 11.19 1.02
C ARG A 103 3.63 12.68 1.34
N LYS A 104 4.77 13.11 1.88
CA LYS A 104 5.08 14.53 2.08
C LYS A 104 5.45 15.25 0.77
N PHE A 105 5.88 14.50 -0.25
CA PHE A 105 6.39 15.05 -1.50
C PHE A 105 5.67 14.44 -2.71
N LEU A 106 5.44 15.27 -3.73
CA LEU A 106 4.94 14.84 -5.04
C LEU A 106 6.01 14.00 -5.75
N ARG A 107 5.56 12.97 -6.47
CA ARG A 107 6.40 12.21 -7.41
C ARG A 107 6.13 12.71 -8.82
N LEU A 108 7.20 12.99 -9.55
CA LEU A 108 7.17 13.28 -10.96
C LEU A 108 7.55 12.01 -11.71
N ASP A 109 6.66 11.54 -12.57
CA ASP A 109 6.93 10.43 -13.48
C ASP A 109 7.82 10.94 -14.62
N ILE A 110 9.12 10.79 -14.44
CA ILE A 110 10.15 11.13 -15.43
C ILE A 110 10.95 9.87 -15.72
N SER A 111 11.12 9.58 -17.02
CA SER A 111 11.92 8.44 -17.46
C SER A 111 13.21 8.91 -18.09
N GLY A 112 14.33 8.30 -17.69
CA GLY A 112 15.65 8.68 -18.15
C GLY A 112 16.72 7.73 -17.67
N ARG A 113 17.92 7.87 -18.24
CA ARG A 113 19.09 7.10 -17.79
C ARG A 113 19.59 7.67 -16.46
N LEU A 114 19.88 6.79 -15.52
CA LEU A 114 20.48 7.11 -14.23
C LEU A 114 21.82 6.37 -14.12
N ALA A 115 22.86 7.06 -13.65
CA ALA A 115 24.11 6.44 -13.23
C ALA A 115 24.14 6.33 -11.71
N PHE A 116 24.76 5.27 -11.18
CA PHE A 116 24.95 5.09 -9.75
C PHE A 116 26.24 4.35 -9.41
N ARG A 117 26.74 4.56 -8.20
CA ARG A 117 27.92 3.88 -7.63
C ARG A 117 27.62 3.47 -6.19
N PHE A 118 28.14 2.32 -5.76
CA PHE A 118 28.09 1.93 -4.34
C PHE A 118 29.09 2.77 -3.54
N LEU A 119 28.67 3.25 -2.37
CA LEU A 119 29.60 3.74 -1.37
C LEU A 119 30.06 2.52 -0.57
N ASP A 120 31.32 2.16 -0.75
CA ASP A 120 31.90 1.00 -0.11
C ASP A 120 32.86 1.50 0.98
N ASN A 121 32.42 1.44 2.24
CA ASN A 121 33.21 1.92 3.38
C ASN A 121 34.41 1.01 3.70
N GLU A 122 34.48 -0.19 3.11
CA GLU A 122 35.49 -1.21 3.42
C GLU A 122 36.49 -1.49 2.28
N SER A 123 36.33 -0.87 1.10
CA SER A 123 37.23 -1.16 -0.04
C SER A 123 38.45 -0.25 -0.10
N GLU A 124 39.63 -0.82 -0.39
CA GLU A 124 40.91 -0.11 -0.66
C GLU A 124 40.90 0.73 -1.96
N GLN A 125 39.72 1.05 -2.51
CA GLN A 125 39.63 1.89 -3.70
C GLN A 125 39.91 3.36 -3.37
N VAL A 126 40.62 4.03 -4.28
CA VAL A 126 41.21 5.37 -4.12
C VAL A 126 40.21 6.47 -3.70
N ASN A 127 38.89 6.23 -3.75
CA ASN A 127 37.85 7.18 -3.33
C ASN A 127 36.65 6.55 -2.57
N GLY A 128 36.72 5.28 -2.14
CA GLY A 128 35.60 4.60 -1.45
C GLY A 128 34.32 4.43 -2.29
N LEU A 129 34.43 4.55 -3.62
CA LEU A 129 33.32 4.39 -4.56
C LEU A 129 33.54 3.17 -5.44
N GLY A 130 32.53 2.29 -5.51
CA GLY A 130 32.50 1.16 -6.43
C GLY A 130 32.35 1.58 -7.90
N PRO A 131 32.38 0.60 -8.83
CA PRO A 131 32.28 0.88 -10.26
C PRO A 131 30.94 1.53 -10.63
N GLU A 132 30.98 2.38 -11.66
CA GLU A 132 29.78 3.00 -12.21
C GLU A 132 28.85 1.98 -12.84
N CYS A 133 27.59 2.05 -12.44
CA CYS A 133 26.50 1.24 -12.91
C CYS A 133 25.40 2.14 -13.51
N PHE A 134 24.50 1.55 -14.29
CA PHE A 134 23.40 2.26 -14.93
C PHE A 134 22.06 1.63 -14.62
N GLY A 135 21.03 2.46 -14.60
CA GLY A 135 19.64 2.06 -14.47
C GLY A 135 18.70 3.01 -15.21
N THR A 136 17.41 2.70 -15.13
CA THR A 136 16.34 3.55 -15.67
C THR A 136 15.62 4.22 -14.51
N LEU A 137 15.63 5.55 -14.47
CA LEU A 137 14.80 6.33 -13.57
C LEU A 137 13.33 6.17 -13.99
N LEU A 138 12.44 5.92 -13.01
CA LEU A 138 11.01 5.75 -13.24
C LEU A 138 10.20 6.90 -12.65
N ASN A 139 10.59 7.40 -11.48
CA ASN A 139 10.05 8.63 -10.90
C ASN A 139 11.01 9.24 -9.87
N ILE A 140 10.85 10.54 -9.61
CA ILE A 140 11.59 11.28 -8.58
C ILE A 140 10.65 12.08 -7.69
N SER A 141 11.04 12.25 -6.43
CA SER A 141 10.44 13.18 -5.48
C SER A 141 11.54 13.85 -4.66
N ALA A 142 11.19 14.90 -3.92
CA ALA A 142 12.12 15.53 -2.98
C ALA A 142 12.58 14.59 -1.84
N GLY A 143 11.88 13.48 -1.59
CA GLY A 143 12.24 12.49 -0.58
C GLY A 143 13.00 11.28 -1.11
N GLY A 144 13.26 11.19 -2.42
CA GLY A 144 13.91 10.04 -3.05
C GLY A 144 13.35 9.72 -4.42
N LEU A 145 13.90 8.68 -5.04
CA LEU A 145 13.58 8.26 -6.40
C LEU A 145 13.27 6.76 -6.50
N LEU A 146 12.62 6.36 -7.58
CA LEU A 146 12.46 4.97 -7.98
C LEU A 146 13.22 4.77 -9.30
N PHE A 147 14.07 3.75 -9.32
CA PHE A 147 14.76 3.32 -10.52
C PHE A 147 14.83 1.78 -10.58
N GLU A 148 15.05 1.27 -11.77
CA GLU A 148 15.35 -0.14 -12.01
C GLU A 148 16.79 -0.30 -12.50
N SER A 149 17.41 -1.44 -12.17
CA SER A 149 18.76 -1.79 -12.59
C SER A 149 18.89 -3.29 -12.76
N THR A 150 19.80 -3.72 -13.63
CA THR A 150 20.19 -5.12 -13.77
C THR A 150 21.12 -5.58 -12.66
N LYS A 151 21.71 -4.64 -11.90
CA LYS A 151 22.49 -4.96 -10.71
C LYS A 151 21.55 -5.17 -9.53
N ARG A 152 21.76 -6.26 -8.81
CA ARG A 152 21.08 -6.51 -7.54
C ARG A 152 21.53 -5.48 -6.51
N LEU A 153 20.55 -4.89 -5.82
CA LEU A 153 20.76 -3.94 -4.74
C LEU A 153 20.21 -4.59 -3.47
N GLU A 154 21.01 -4.60 -2.41
CA GLU A 154 20.54 -5.01 -1.09
C GLU A 154 19.89 -3.82 -0.39
N ALA A 155 18.88 -4.09 0.43
CA ALA A 155 18.31 -3.06 1.29
C ALA A 155 19.41 -2.38 2.11
N GLU A 156 19.25 -1.08 2.38
CA GLU A 156 20.20 -0.27 3.17
C GLU A 156 21.57 0.00 2.51
N SER A 157 21.79 -0.48 1.27
CA SER A 157 22.98 -0.11 0.49
C SER A 157 23.03 1.41 0.27
N LEU A 158 24.19 2.01 0.50
CA LEU A 158 24.42 3.42 0.23
C LEU A 158 24.90 3.60 -1.22
N LEU A 159 24.19 4.45 -1.97
CA LEU A 159 24.46 4.70 -3.38
C LEU A 159 24.68 6.19 -3.63
N LEU A 160 25.68 6.51 -4.45
CA LEU A 160 25.84 7.83 -5.06
C LEU A 160 25.15 7.80 -6.41
N LEU A 161 24.25 8.75 -6.64
CA LEU A 161 23.40 8.83 -7.83
C LEU A 161 23.80 10.01 -8.71
N SER A 162 23.70 9.87 -10.02
CA SER A 162 23.93 10.95 -11.00
C SER A 162 22.91 10.85 -12.14
N PHE A 163 22.16 11.92 -12.36
CA PHE A 163 21.03 12.02 -13.31
C PHE A 163 20.98 13.40 -13.96
#